data_AF-A0A1G6U1W0-F1
#
_entry.id   AF-A0A1G6U1W0-F1
#
_cell.length_a   1.000
_cell.length_b   1.000
_cell.length_c   1.000
_cell.angle_alpha   90.00
_cell.angle_beta   90.00
_cell.angle_gamma   90.00
#
_symmetry.space_group_name_H-M   'P 1'
#
loop_
_entity.id
_entity.type
_entity.pdbx_description
1 polymer ?
#
loop_
_entity_poly.entity_id
_entity_poly.type
_entity_poly.pdbx_seq_one_letter_code
_entity_poly.pdbx_strand_id
1 'polypeptide(L)'
;MLGLNLESLDSLWPIAIIMATLKILFEIGKVCKSYQENRYYSLDKLKEAFETEKVDNKLREQLVTTYEREVFHKIYKLNISKYYRRKIIDISNNSCDIELSTFRKANNYITYENENICLIYRYSYPILKTLNKIYSYFYYMLSVFFIVGFLSYFLEYEYLSKIYVSVDNQYVLLFLGLYFLLGSFFSIKKEVSLEAVIVLKKHADILRSDINIIHKELIYDKIVKKILNIP
;
A
#
# COMPACT_ATOMS: atom_id res chain seq x y z
N MET A 1 -24.34 -29.69 -46.09
CA MET A 1 -23.03 -29.40 -45.50
C MET A 1 -22.92 -27.90 -45.34
N LEU A 2 -23.27 -27.37 -44.16
CA LEU A 2 -23.04 -25.96 -43.82
C LEU A 2 -21.60 -25.87 -43.32
N GLY A 3 -20.70 -25.43 -44.19
CA GLY A 3 -19.34 -25.09 -43.81
C GLY A 3 -19.38 -23.89 -42.87
N LEU A 4 -19.21 -24.14 -41.58
CA LEU A 4 -18.89 -23.08 -40.62
C LEU A 4 -17.54 -22.51 -41.03
N ASN A 5 -17.55 -21.28 -41.56
CA ASN A 5 -16.36 -20.50 -41.86
C ASN A 5 -15.53 -20.36 -40.57
N LEU A 6 -14.39 -21.04 -40.51
CA LEU A 6 -13.43 -20.96 -39.40
C LEU A 6 -12.97 -19.52 -39.12
N GLU A 7 -12.98 -18.63 -40.11
CA GLU A 7 -12.59 -17.21 -39.96
C GLU A 7 -13.46 -16.43 -38.96
N SER A 8 -14.71 -16.85 -38.75
CA SER A 8 -15.61 -16.20 -37.78
C SER A 8 -15.29 -16.54 -36.32
N LEU A 9 -14.65 -17.70 -36.06
CA LEU A 9 -14.24 -18.09 -34.71
C LEU A 9 -12.98 -17.36 -34.24
N ASP A 10 -12.06 -17.04 -35.14
CA ASP A 10 -10.81 -16.34 -34.80
C ASP A 10 -11.07 -14.90 -34.33
N SER A 11 -12.10 -14.24 -34.86
CA SER A 11 -12.53 -12.90 -34.42
C SER A 11 -13.20 -12.86 -33.03
N LEU A 12 -13.69 -14.01 -32.53
CA LEU A 12 -14.39 -14.12 -31.25
C LEU A 12 -13.47 -14.47 -30.08
N TRP A 13 -12.25 -14.94 -30.36
CA TRP A 13 -11.25 -15.32 -29.35
C TRP A 13 -10.88 -14.17 -28.39
N PRO A 14 -10.62 -12.93 -28.86
CA PRO A 14 -10.35 -11.80 -27.97
C PRO A 14 -11.53 -11.49 -27.04
N ILE A 15 -12.76 -11.59 -27.55
CA ILE A 15 -14.00 -11.36 -26.80
C ILE A 15 -14.18 -12.46 -25.75
N ALA A 16 -13.88 -13.72 -26.08
CA ALA A 16 -13.93 -14.83 -25.15
C ALA A 16 -12.90 -14.68 -24.01
N ILE A 17 -11.68 -14.21 -24.31
CA ILE A 17 -10.66 -13.92 -23.30
C ILE A 17 -11.12 -12.77 -22.38
N ILE A 18 -11.67 -11.69 -22.93
CA ILE A 18 -12.20 -10.57 -22.15
C ILE A 18 -13.33 -11.05 -21.23
N MET A 19 -14.28 -11.85 -21.74
CA MET A 19 -15.38 -12.42 -20.97
C MET A 19 -14.90 -13.37 -19.87
N ALA A 20 -13.92 -14.22 -20.15
CA ALA A 20 -13.30 -15.10 -19.16
C ALA A 20 -12.59 -14.31 -18.06
N THR A 21 -11.86 -13.26 -18.44
CA THR A 21 -11.15 -12.36 -17.51
C THR A 21 -12.14 -11.59 -16.62
N LEU A 22 -13.22 -11.05 -17.20
CA LEU A 22 -14.29 -10.39 -16.45
C LEU A 22 -14.99 -11.34 -15.47
N LYS A 23 -15.24 -12.58 -15.88
CA LYS A 23 -15.85 -13.60 -15.01
C LYS A 23 -14.96 -13.94 -13.82
N ILE A 24 -13.65 -14.12 -14.06
CA ILE A 24 -12.67 -14.36 -12.99
C ILE A 24 -12.60 -13.16 -12.05
N LEU A 25 -12.52 -11.94 -12.58
CA LEU A 25 -12.53 -10.71 -11.78
C LEU A 25 -13.81 -10.57 -10.94
N PHE A 26 -14.97 -10.95 -11.48
CA PHE A 26 -16.24 -10.90 -10.78
C PHE A 26 -16.30 -11.89 -9.61
N GLU A 27 -15.83 -13.12 -9.80
CA GLU A 27 -15.75 -14.12 -8.74
C GLU A 27 -14.71 -13.75 -7.66
N ILE A 28 -13.55 -13.23 -8.05
CA ILE A 28 -12.57 -12.66 -7.11
C ILE A 28 -13.19 -11.50 -6.33
N GLY A 29 -13.99 -10.66 -6.99
CA GLY A 29 -14.73 -9.57 -6.37
C GLY A 29 -15.71 -10.07 -5.30
N LYS A 30 -16.48 -11.13 -5.58
CA LYS A 30 -17.38 -11.77 -4.60
C LYS A 30 -16.64 -12.34 -3.41
N VAL A 31 -15.53 -13.05 -3.64
CA VAL A 31 -14.69 -13.60 -2.57
C VAL A 31 -14.14 -12.48 -1.70
N CYS A 32 -13.63 -11.40 -2.31
CA CYS A 32 -13.16 -10.22 -1.59
C CYS A 32 -14.28 -9.58 -0.76
N LYS A 33 -15.49 -9.47 -1.30
CA LYS A 33 -16.66 -8.92 -0.62
C LYS A 33 -17.08 -9.78 0.58
N SER A 34 -17.16 -11.09 0.41
CA SER A 34 -17.46 -12.03 1.50
C SER A 34 -16.40 -11.99 2.61
N TYR A 35 -15.11 -11.88 2.25
CA TYR A 35 -14.03 -11.71 3.21
C TYR A 35 -14.11 -10.38 3.98
N GLN A 36 -14.58 -9.32 3.32
CA GLN A 36 -14.84 -8.04 3.98
C GLN A 36 -16.02 -8.16 4.94
N GLU A 37 -17.17 -8.69 4.49
CA GLU A 37 -18.40 -8.83 5.28
C GLU A 37 -18.19 -9.68 6.56
N ASN A 38 -17.50 -10.82 6.46
CA ASN A 38 -17.16 -11.65 7.63
C ASN A 38 -16.31 -10.91 8.68
N ARG A 39 -15.54 -9.90 8.26
CA ARG A 39 -14.73 -9.04 9.12
C ARG A 39 -15.50 -7.89 9.78
N TYR A 40 -16.71 -7.56 9.32
CA TYR A 40 -17.61 -6.62 10.00
C TYR A 40 -18.45 -7.37 11.04
N TYR A 41 -18.91 -8.57 10.69
CA TYR A 41 -19.70 -9.44 11.56
C TYR A 41 -19.00 -9.77 12.89
N SER A 42 -17.67 -9.88 12.91
CA SER A 42 -16.91 -10.13 14.15
C SER A 42 -16.90 -8.93 15.12
N LEU A 43 -16.95 -7.69 14.61
CA LEU A 43 -17.00 -6.49 15.44
C LEU A 43 -18.38 -6.27 16.04
N ASP A 44 -19.43 -6.52 15.25
CA ASP A 44 -20.81 -6.39 15.71
C ASP A 44 -21.12 -7.40 16.82
N LYS A 45 -20.61 -8.64 16.69
CA LYS A 45 -20.69 -9.65 17.75
C LYS A 45 -19.96 -9.25 19.03
N LEU A 46 -18.79 -8.62 18.92
CA LEU A 46 -18.06 -8.12 20.09
C LEU A 46 -18.85 -7.00 20.78
N LYS A 47 -19.46 -6.11 20.00
CA LYS A 47 -20.33 -5.05 20.50
C LYS A 47 -21.54 -5.59 21.24
N GLU A 48 -22.28 -6.49 20.61
CA GLU A 48 -23.45 -7.16 21.18
C GLU A 48 -23.08 -7.94 22.47
N ALA A 49 -21.90 -8.58 22.49
CA ALA A 49 -21.42 -9.33 23.63
C ALA A 49 -21.12 -8.48 24.87
N PHE A 50 -20.64 -7.23 24.75
CA PHE A 50 -20.39 -6.38 25.93
C PHE A 50 -21.60 -5.50 26.33
N GLU A 51 -22.52 -5.25 25.40
CA GLU A 51 -23.78 -4.52 25.63
C GLU A 51 -24.84 -5.40 26.34
N THR A 52 -24.65 -6.72 26.39
CA THR A 52 -25.55 -7.65 27.09
C THR A 52 -25.54 -7.40 28.61
N GLU A 53 -26.73 -7.36 29.24
CA GLU A 53 -26.91 -7.01 30.66
C GLU A 53 -26.23 -7.97 31.65
N LYS A 54 -26.06 -9.25 31.29
CA LYS A 54 -25.57 -10.33 32.18
C LYS A 54 -24.06 -10.55 32.18
N VAL A 55 -23.30 -9.64 31.60
CA VAL A 55 -21.84 -9.77 31.47
C VAL A 55 -21.18 -9.25 32.74
N ASP A 56 -20.36 -10.09 33.37
CA ASP A 56 -19.54 -9.69 34.51
C ASP A 56 -18.70 -8.44 34.18
N ASN A 57 -18.55 -7.52 35.14
CA ASN A 57 -17.88 -6.24 34.92
C ASN A 57 -16.45 -6.41 34.40
N LYS A 58 -15.72 -7.40 34.93
CA LYS A 58 -14.34 -7.70 34.51
C LYS A 58 -14.29 -8.22 33.06
N LEU A 59 -15.24 -9.08 32.68
CA LEU A 59 -15.37 -9.59 31.32
C LEU A 59 -15.79 -8.49 30.34
N ARG A 60 -16.69 -7.59 30.76
CA ARG A 60 -17.13 -6.43 29.98
C ARG A 60 -15.95 -5.50 29.66
N GLU A 61 -15.10 -5.17 30.63
CA GLU A 61 -13.91 -4.34 30.40
C GLU A 61 -12.92 -4.98 29.40
N GLN A 62 -12.74 -6.30 29.47
CA GLN A 62 -11.91 -7.04 28.51
C GLN A 62 -12.49 -6.99 27.10
N LEU A 63 -13.80 -7.19 26.96
CA LEU A 63 -14.50 -7.14 25.67
C LEU A 63 -14.46 -5.74 25.05
N VAL A 64 -14.71 -4.69 25.84
CA VAL A 64 -14.60 -3.29 25.38
C VAL A 64 -13.17 -3.00 24.92
N THR A 65 -12.16 -3.39 25.71
CA THR A 65 -10.76 -3.16 25.34
C THR A 65 -10.38 -3.90 24.06
N THR A 66 -10.92 -5.10 23.86
CA THR A 66 -10.72 -5.92 22.65
C THR A 66 -11.42 -5.30 21.45
N TYR A 67 -12.68 -4.86 21.61
CA TYR A 67 -13.43 -4.16 20.58
C TYR A 67 -12.73 -2.88 20.14
N GLU A 68 -12.34 -2.02 21.07
CA GLU A 68 -11.60 -0.79 20.76
C GLU A 68 -10.30 -1.10 20.00
N ARG A 69 -9.62 -2.21 20.36
CA ARG A 69 -8.37 -2.62 19.71
C ARG A 69 -8.62 -3.04 18.27
N GLU A 70 -9.63 -3.87 18.04
CA GLU A 70 -10.02 -4.35 16.72
C GLU A 70 -10.51 -3.19 15.83
N VAL A 71 -11.29 -2.26 16.37
CA VAL A 71 -11.72 -1.05 15.66
C VAL A 71 -10.50 -0.19 15.28
N PHE A 72 -9.60 0.06 16.22
CA PHE A 72 -8.39 0.83 15.96
C PHE A 72 -7.49 0.16 14.92
N HIS A 73 -7.31 -1.17 15.03
CA HIS A 73 -6.57 -1.95 14.05
C HIS A 73 -7.24 -1.92 12.67
N LYS A 74 -8.57 -1.95 12.59
CA LYS A 74 -9.29 -1.91 11.31
C LYS A 74 -9.11 -0.57 10.59
N ILE A 75 -9.24 0.54 11.31
CA ILE A 75 -9.16 1.90 10.74
C ILE A 75 -7.71 2.25 10.40
N TYR A 76 -6.80 2.05 11.36
CA TYR A 76 -5.42 2.53 11.25
C TYR A 76 -4.41 1.44 10.86
N LYS A 77 -4.81 0.17 10.78
CA LYS A 77 -3.93 -0.98 10.51
C LYS A 77 -2.76 -1.12 11.49
N LEU A 78 -2.93 -0.60 12.70
CA LEU A 78 -1.96 -0.66 13.81
C LEU A 78 -2.47 -1.64 14.86
N ASN A 79 -1.71 -2.69 15.17
CA ASN A 79 -2.07 -3.65 16.21
C ASN A 79 -1.21 -3.41 17.47
N ILE A 80 -1.67 -2.50 18.33
CA ILE A 80 -0.89 -1.97 19.46
C ILE A 80 -1.69 -1.91 20.76
N SER A 81 -0.99 -1.86 21.89
CA SER A 81 -1.62 -1.84 23.23
C SER A 81 -2.45 -0.57 23.46
N LYS A 82 -3.37 -0.62 24.43
CA LYS A 82 -4.21 0.53 24.81
C LYS A 82 -3.39 1.78 25.15
N TYR A 83 -2.26 1.60 25.82
CA TYR A 83 -1.33 2.66 26.19
C TYR A 83 -0.79 3.40 24.95
N TYR A 84 -0.21 2.68 23.99
CA TYR A 84 0.35 3.28 22.78
C TYR A 84 -0.73 3.88 21.86
N ARG A 85 -1.94 3.31 21.84
CA ARG A 85 -3.08 3.90 21.10
C ARG A 85 -3.40 5.30 21.62
N ARG A 86 -3.48 5.45 22.95
CA ARG A 86 -3.72 6.74 23.59
C ARG A 86 -2.60 7.73 23.26
N LYS A 87 -1.33 7.35 23.45
CA LYS A 87 -0.19 8.20 23.07
C LYS A 87 -0.25 8.68 21.61
N ILE A 88 -0.55 7.79 20.67
CA ILE A 88 -0.67 8.16 19.25
C ILE A 88 -1.82 9.14 19.01
N ILE A 89 -2.96 8.94 19.67
CA ILE A 89 -4.11 9.86 19.59
C ILE A 89 -3.74 11.22 20.18
N ASP A 90 -3.08 11.24 21.33
CA ASP A 90 -2.67 12.47 22.00
C ASP A 90 -1.66 13.26 21.14
N ILE A 91 -0.67 12.58 20.54
CA ILE A 91 0.28 13.21 19.60
C ILE A 91 -0.47 13.79 18.38
N SER A 92 -1.44 13.06 17.84
CA SER A 92 -2.22 13.52 16.69
C SER A 92 -3.11 14.71 17.03
N ASN A 93 -3.70 14.76 18.23
CA ASN A 93 -4.54 15.86 18.68
C ASN A 93 -3.71 17.11 19.02
N ASN A 94 -2.48 16.94 19.50
CA ASN A 94 -1.58 18.02 19.90
C ASN A 94 -0.69 18.52 18.73
N SER A 95 -0.86 17.99 17.52
CA SER A 95 -0.08 18.38 16.35
C SER A 95 -0.96 18.70 15.15
N CYS A 96 -0.80 19.89 14.57
CA CYS A 96 -1.46 20.23 13.31
C CYS A 96 -0.94 19.41 12.11
N ASP A 97 0.29 18.89 12.19
CA ASP A 97 0.99 18.24 11.07
C ASP A 97 0.95 16.70 11.12
N ILE A 98 0.54 16.10 12.25
CA ILE A 98 0.50 14.65 12.41
C ILE A 98 -0.93 14.17 12.54
N GLU A 99 -1.40 13.50 11.49
CA GLU A 99 -2.60 12.70 11.55
C GLU A 99 -2.31 11.27 12.04
N LEU A 100 -3.34 10.59 12.55
CA LEU A 100 -3.33 9.15 12.78
C LEU A 100 -2.93 8.34 11.53
N SER A 101 -3.23 8.87 10.33
CA SER A 101 -2.85 8.28 9.05
C SER A 101 -1.32 8.24 8.84
N THR A 102 -0.58 9.17 9.45
CA THR A 102 0.88 9.26 9.40
C THR A 102 1.54 8.08 10.11
N PHE A 103 1.03 7.70 11.29
CA PHE A 103 1.52 6.51 12.01
C PHE A 103 1.27 5.22 11.23
N ARG A 104 0.13 5.10 10.55
CA ARG A 104 -0.15 3.98 9.65
C ARG A 104 0.86 3.91 8.51
N LYS A 105 1.16 5.04 7.87
CA LYS A 105 2.14 5.11 6.76
C LYS A 105 3.54 4.76 7.22
N ALA A 106 3.90 5.15 8.45
CA ALA A 106 5.20 4.93 9.07
C ALA A 106 5.34 3.60 9.85
N ASN A 107 4.30 2.77 9.94
CA ASN A 107 4.25 1.60 10.83
C ASN A 107 5.47 0.66 10.74
N ASN A 108 6.02 0.46 9.54
CA ASN A 108 7.20 -0.41 9.35
C ASN A 108 8.51 0.16 9.93
N TYR A 109 8.50 1.42 10.36
CA TYR A 109 9.63 2.16 10.89
C TYR A 109 9.40 2.56 12.36
N ILE A 110 8.34 2.07 12.99
CA ILE A 110 8.02 2.36 14.39
C ILE A 110 8.15 1.07 15.20
N THR A 111 8.82 1.15 16.33
CA THR A 111 8.82 0.11 17.38
C THR A 111 8.23 0.68 18.67
N TYR A 112 7.76 -0.20 19.54
CA TYR A 112 7.08 0.18 20.78
C TYR A 112 7.82 -0.49 21.94
N GLU A 113 8.68 0.25 22.64
CA GLU A 113 9.61 -0.29 23.63
C GLU A 113 9.67 0.63 24.85
N ASN A 114 9.71 0.05 26.05
CA ASN A 114 9.88 0.77 27.32
C ASN A 114 8.94 1.98 27.45
N GLU A 115 7.66 1.80 27.11
CA GLU A 115 6.63 2.85 27.14
C GLU A 115 6.87 4.03 26.17
N ASN A 116 7.81 3.90 25.25
CA ASN A 116 8.13 4.91 24.25
C ASN A 116 7.75 4.46 22.84
N ILE A 117 7.37 5.44 22.01
CA ILE A 117 7.20 5.21 20.58
C ILE A 117 8.56 5.45 19.93
N CYS A 118 9.21 4.39 19.49
CA CYS A 118 10.55 4.44 18.96
C CYS A 118 10.52 4.52 17.43
N LEU A 119 11.00 5.64 16.87
CA LEU A 119 11.07 5.84 15.43
C LEU A 119 12.45 5.41 14.89
N ILE A 120 12.48 4.38 14.05
CA ILE A 120 13.69 3.93 13.35
C ILE A 120 13.98 4.88 12.20
N TYR A 121 14.91 5.82 12.43
CA TYR A 121 15.27 6.83 11.45
C TYR A 121 16.67 6.64 10.90
N ARG A 122 16.84 6.85 9.58
CA ARG A 122 18.14 6.95 8.93
C ARG A 122 18.31 8.30 8.25
N TYR A 123 19.50 8.87 8.34
CA TYR A 123 19.84 10.15 7.69
C TYR A 123 19.73 10.09 6.16
N SER A 124 19.84 8.91 5.57
CA SER A 124 19.63 8.70 4.14
C SER A 124 18.16 8.75 3.69
N TYR A 125 17.16 8.77 4.58
CA TYR A 125 15.74 8.75 4.21
C TYR A 125 15.27 9.91 3.33
N PRO A 126 15.69 11.19 3.53
CA PRO A 126 15.34 12.27 2.61
C PRO A 126 15.86 12.01 1.18
N ILE A 127 17.10 11.52 1.05
CA ILE A 127 17.69 11.18 -0.25
C ILE A 127 16.94 10.00 -0.88
N LEU A 128 16.67 8.95 -0.09
CA LEU A 128 15.93 7.77 -0.53
C LEU A 128 14.49 8.13 -0.95
N LYS A 129 13.84 9.10 -0.30
CA LYS A 129 12.53 9.62 -0.71
C LYS A 129 12.62 10.20 -2.13
N THR A 130 13.56 11.10 -2.36
CA THR A 130 13.79 11.72 -3.67
C THR A 130 14.13 10.69 -4.75
N LEU A 131 15.01 9.71 -4.44
CA LEU A 131 15.33 8.63 -5.38
C LEU A 131 14.11 7.76 -5.70
N ASN A 132 13.30 7.36 -4.71
CA ASN A 132 12.09 6.58 -4.97
C ASN A 132 11.07 7.37 -5.82
N LYS A 133 11.02 8.71 -5.69
CA LYS A 133 10.19 9.57 -6.56
C LYS A 133 10.67 9.56 -8.01
N ILE A 134 11.99 9.60 -8.23
CA ILE A 134 12.56 9.49 -9.59
C ILE A 134 12.29 8.10 -10.16
N TYR A 135 12.51 7.04 -9.37
CA TYR A 135 12.24 5.67 -9.80
C TYR A 135 10.76 5.42 -10.06
N SER A 136 9.84 5.98 -9.26
CA SER A 136 8.40 5.82 -9.47
C SER A 136 7.98 6.44 -10.81
N TYR A 137 8.48 7.63 -11.12
CA TYR A 137 8.24 8.29 -12.40
C TYR A 137 8.85 7.52 -13.56
N PHE A 138 10.10 7.06 -13.43
CA PHE A 138 10.77 6.26 -14.46
C PHE A 138 10.00 4.97 -14.78
N TYR A 139 9.60 4.21 -13.76
CA TYR A 139 8.79 3.01 -13.95
C TYR A 139 7.40 3.32 -14.52
N TYR A 140 6.80 4.44 -14.15
CA TYR A 140 5.54 4.88 -14.74
C TYR A 140 5.69 5.17 -16.24
N MET A 141 6.74 5.91 -16.64
CA MET A 141 7.00 6.21 -18.05
C MET A 141 7.29 4.95 -18.86
N LEU A 142 8.07 4.01 -18.33
CA LEU A 142 8.27 2.70 -18.96
C LEU A 142 6.95 1.95 -19.11
N SER A 143 6.11 1.93 -18.06
CA SER A 143 4.81 1.30 -18.11
C SER A 143 3.94 1.87 -19.23
N VAL A 144 3.82 3.20 -19.31
CA VAL A 144 3.07 3.89 -20.36
C VAL A 144 3.66 3.55 -21.73
N PHE A 145 4.98 3.58 -21.89
CA PHE A 145 5.64 3.24 -23.15
C PHE A 145 5.29 1.82 -23.63
N PHE A 146 5.37 0.82 -22.75
CA PHE A 146 5.04 -0.57 -23.11
C PHE A 146 3.55 -0.79 -23.36
N ILE A 147 2.66 -0.13 -22.60
CA ILE A 147 1.21 -0.20 -22.81
C ILE A 147 0.82 0.48 -24.13
N VAL A 148 1.40 1.65 -24.43
CA VAL A 148 1.17 2.35 -25.70
C VAL A 148 1.71 1.52 -26.87
N GLY A 149 2.90 0.91 -26.74
CA GLY A 149 3.44 -0.01 -27.75
C GLY A 149 2.59 -1.25 -27.96
N PHE A 150 1.94 -1.76 -26.91
CA PHE A 150 0.93 -2.82 -27.02
C PHE A 150 -0.32 -2.31 -27.76
N LEU A 151 -0.86 -1.14 -27.40
CA LEU A 151 -2.07 -0.59 -28.03
C LEU A 151 -1.85 -0.16 -29.48
N SER A 152 -0.67 0.35 -29.83
CA SER A 152 -0.35 0.75 -31.21
C SER A 152 -0.37 -0.44 -32.16
N TYR A 153 -0.02 -1.64 -31.69
CA TYR A 153 -0.15 -2.86 -32.46
C TYR A 153 -1.60 -3.17 -32.85
N PHE A 154 -2.56 -2.96 -31.93
CA PHE A 154 -4.00 -3.13 -32.24
C PHE A 154 -4.53 -2.06 -33.19
N LEU A 155 -4.02 -0.83 -33.10
CA LEU A 155 -4.40 0.27 -33.99
C LEU A 155 -3.78 0.14 -35.39
N GLU A 156 -2.55 -0.36 -35.51
CA GLU A 156 -1.90 -0.64 -36.80
C GLU A 156 -2.58 -1.79 -37.56
N TYR A 157 -3.10 -2.80 -36.84
CA TYR A 157 -3.87 -3.90 -37.45
C TYR A 157 -5.14 -3.43 -38.16
N GLU A 158 -5.67 -2.25 -37.79
CA GLU A 158 -6.89 -1.69 -38.36
C GLU A 158 -6.64 -0.65 -39.47
N TYR A 159 -5.44 -0.04 -39.55
CA TYR A 159 -5.18 1.07 -40.49
C TYR A 159 -3.95 0.97 -41.42
N LEU A 160 -2.92 0.14 -41.16
CA LEU A 160 -1.68 0.14 -41.97
C LEU A 160 -1.04 -1.26 -42.08
N SER A 161 -1.44 -2.01 -43.11
CA SER A 161 -0.96 -3.36 -43.43
C SER A 161 0.50 -3.45 -43.95
N LYS A 162 1.39 -2.50 -43.64
CA LYS A 162 2.76 -2.48 -44.20
C LYS A 162 3.84 -1.83 -43.32
N ILE A 163 3.96 -2.17 -42.04
CA ILE A 163 5.25 -2.15 -41.35
C ILE A 163 5.35 -3.41 -40.49
N TYR A 164 5.98 -4.44 -41.06
CA TYR A 164 6.24 -5.70 -40.36
C TYR A 164 7.27 -5.47 -39.24
N VAL A 165 6.78 -5.24 -38.03
CA VAL A 165 7.44 -5.75 -36.84
C VAL A 165 6.57 -6.89 -36.32
N SER A 166 6.85 -8.11 -36.79
CA SER A 166 6.24 -9.31 -36.22
C SER A 166 6.80 -9.50 -34.81
N VAL A 167 6.22 -8.78 -33.84
CA VAL A 167 6.48 -9.04 -32.44
C VAL A 167 5.58 -10.21 -32.06
N ASP A 168 6.10 -11.43 -32.13
CA ASP A 168 5.46 -12.67 -31.63
C ASP A 168 5.06 -12.60 -30.12
N ASN A 169 5.30 -11.46 -29.47
CA ASN A 169 5.30 -11.22 -28.05
C ASN A 169 4.52 -9.95 -27.64
N GLN A 170 3.46 -9.57 -28.37
CA GLN A 170 2.57 -8.46 -27.98
C GLN A 170 2.09 -8.54 -26.51
N TYR A 171 1.76 -9.73 -26.02
CA TYR A 171 1.38 -9.95 -24.63
C TYR A 171 2.55 -9.72 -23.65
N VAL A 172 3.80 -9.86 -24.10
CA VAL A 172 4.99 -9.51 -23.31
C VAL A 172 5.07 -8.00 -23.10
N LEU A 173 4.72 -7.18 -24.10
CA LEU A 173 4.67 -5.72 -23.93
C LEU A 173 3.62 -5.33 -22.88
N LEU A 174 2.42 -5.91 -22.94
CA LEU A 174 1.40 -5.68 -21.91
C LEU A 174 1.87 -6.15 -20.52
N PHE A 175 2.47 -7.34 -20.43
CA PHE A 175 2.99 -7.88 -19.18
C PHE A 175 4.08 -6.99 -18.58
N LEU A 176 5.05 -6.55 -19.38
CA LEU A 176 6.09 -5.61 -18.97
C LEU A 176 5.49 -4.27 -18.54
N GLY A 177 4.51 -3.77 -19.29
CA GLY A 177 3.76 -2.57 -18.95
C GLY A 177 3.12 -2.65 -17.55
N LEU A 178 2.39 -3.73 -17.28
CA LEU A 178 1.77 -3.97 -15.96
C LEU A 178 2.81 -4.21 -14.86
N TYR A 179 3.89 -4.92 -15.17
CA TYR A 179 5.00 -5.14 -14.23
C TYR A 179 5.64 -3.83 -13.77
N PHE A 180 5.94 -2.93 -14.71
CA PHE A 180 6.50 -1.62 -14.38
C PHE A 180 5.47 -0.72 -13.68
N LEU A 181 4.17 -0.85 -13.98
CA LEU A 181 3.11 -0.13 -13.26
C LEU A 181 3.08 -0.53 -11.78
N LEU A 182 3.15 -1.84 -11.51
CA LEU A 182 3.26 -2.37 -10.14
C LEU A 182 4.52 -1.85 -9.44
N GLY A 183 5.66 -1.84 -10.13
CA GLY A 183 6.91 -1.26 -9.63
C GLY A 183 6.77 0.21 -9.23
N SER A 184 6.11 1.02 -10.08
CA SER A 184 5.80 2.42 -9.77
C SER A 184 4.94 2.56 -8.52
N PHE A 185 3.87 1.77 -8.41
CA PHE A 185 2.98 1.77 -7.25
C PHE A 185 3.72 1.43 -5.94
N PHE A 186 4.57 0.41 -5.95
CA PHE A 186 5.39 0.07 -4.77
C PHE A 186 6.37 1.18 -4.40
N SER A 187 6.97 1.83 -5.40
CA SER A 187 7.89 2.95 -5.17
C SER A 187 7.18 4.15 -4.55
N ILE A 188 5.98 4.51 -5.04
CA ILE A 188 5.14 5.57 -4.46
C ILE A 188 4.78 5.24 -3.01
N LYS A 189 4.36 4.00 -2.74
CA LYS A 189 4.02 3.57 -1.37
C LYS A 189 5.22 3.74 -0.43
N LYS A 190 6.43 3.40 -0.89
CA LYS A 190 7.67 3.57 -0.13
C LYS A 190 8.00 5.05 0.10
N GLU A 191 7.81 5.91 -0.91
CA GLU A 191 7.97 7.36 -0.79
C GLU A 191 7.06 7.94 0.30
N VAL A 192 5.77 7.59 0.28
CA VAL A 192 4.77 8.04 1.27
C VAL A 192 5.14 7.58 2.69
N SER A 193 5.63 6.35 2.83
CA SER A 193 6.11 5.85 4.13
C SER A 193 7.33 6.63 4.63
N LEU A 194 8.30 6.93 3.77
CA LEU A 194 9.49 7.71 4.14
C LEU A 194 9.12 9.15 4.50
N GLU A 195 8.19 9.76 3.78
CA GLU A 195 7.66 11.08 4.10
C GLU A 195 7.03 11.12 5.48
N ALA A 196 6.17 10.15 5.81
CA ALA A 196 5.55 10.05 7.12
C ALA A 196 6.60 9.94 8.24
N VAL A 197 7.66 9.15 8.03
CA VAL A 197 8.77 9.02 8.99
C VAL A 197 9.53 10.34 9.16
N ILE A 198 9.77 11.09 8.09
CA ILE A 198 10.44 12.40 8.15
C ILE A 198 9.58 13.41 8.93
N VAL A 199 8.26 13.41 8.72
CA VAL A 199 7.32 14.27 9.47
C VAL A 199 7.34 13.92 10.96
N LEU A 200 7.24 12.63 11.31
CA LEU A 200 7.30 12.18 12.70
C LEU A 200 8.62 12.56 13.37
N LYS A 201 9.76 12.42 12.66
CA LYS A 201 11.06 12.88 13.17
C LYS A 201 11.04 14.37 13.45
N LYS A 202 10.62 15.19 12.48
CA LYS A 202 10.62 16.65 12.62
C LYS A 202 9.82 17.09 13.85
N HIS A 203 8.68 16.44 14.11
CA HIS A 203 7.88 16.68 15.28
C HIS A 203 8.59 16.27 16.58
N ALA A 204 9.23 15.08 16.62
CA ALA A 204 10.01 14.63 17.77
C ALA A 204 11.16 15.60 18.12
N ASP A 205 11.86 16.12 17.10
CA ASP A 205 12.95 17.08 17.25
C ASP A 205 12.46 18.44 17.82
N ILE A 206 11.27 18.91 17.41
CA ILE A 206 10.73 20.23 17.80
C ILE A 206 10.08 20.19 19.20
N LEU A 207 9.30 19.16 19.48
CA LEU A 207 8.45 19.12 20.68
C LEU A 207 9.06 18.38 21.87
N ARG A 208 10.28 17.82 21.74
CA ARG A 208 10.89 16.91 22.73
C ARG A 208 9.85 15.88 23.23
N SER A 209 9.10 15.31 22.29
CA SER A 209 7.90 14.54 22.58
C SER A 209 8.21 13.10 23.01
N ASP A 210 7.17 12.38 23.45
CA ASP A 210 7.13 10.93 23.75
C ASP A 210 7.63 9.98 22.62
N ILE A 211 8.13 10.53 21.52
CA ILE A 211 8.71 9.80 20.40
C ILE A 211 10.23 9.78 20.56
N ASN A 212 10.77 8.63 20.97
CA ASN A 212 12.20 8.41 20.99
C ASN A 212 12.70 8.08 19.58
N ILE A 213 13.82 8.69 19.18
CA ILE A 213 14.42 8.41 17.87
C ILE A 213 15.52 7.38 18.04
N ILE A 214 15.37 6.22 17.39
CA ILE A 214 16.43 5.22 17.29
C ILE A 214 17.15 5.41 15.95
N HIS A 215 18.38 5.91 16.03
CA HIS A 215 19.27 5.99 14.87
C HIS A 215 19.91 4.63 14.61
N LYS A 216 19.50 3.96 13.51
CA LYS A 216 20.21 2.79 13.00
C LYS A 216 21.25 3.24 11.99
N GLU A 217 22.53 3.10 12.31
CA GLU A 217 23.61 3.34 11.35
C GLU A 217 23.83 2.11 10.46
N LEU A 218 23.68 2.26 9.15
CA LEU A 218 24.29 1.35 8.17
C LEU A 218 25.64 1.90 7.68
N ILE A 219 26.46 1.02 7.07
CA ILE A 219 27.72 1.41 6.40
C ILE A 219 27.46 2.54 5.38
N TYR A 220 26.34 2.49 4.67
CA TYR A 220 25.91 3.55 3.76
C TYR A 220 25.61 4.88 4.48
N ASP A 221 25.05 4.84 5.70
CA ASP A 221 24.79 6.05 6.49
C ASP A 221 26.10 6.70 6.99
N LYS A 222 27.15 5.91 7.27
CA LYS A 222 28.50 6.46 7.53
C LYS A 222 29.07 7.20 6.33
N ILE A 223 28.87 6.64 5.12
CA ILE A 223 29.30 7.28 3.87
C ILE A 223 28.49 8.56 3.62
N VAL A 224 27.17 8.53 3.80
CA VAL A 224 26.30 9.70 3.63
C VAL A 224 26.61 10.79 4.65
N LYS A 225 26.78 10.48 5.94
CA LYS A 225 27.22 11.45 6.96
C LYS A 225 28.57 12.08 6.59
N LYS A 226 29.51 11.27 6.11
CA LYS A 226 30.84 11.71 5.67
C LYS A 226 30.80 12.59 4.40
N ILE A 227 29.87 12.33 3.48
CA ILE A 227 29.66 13.16 2.28
C ILE A 227 28.95 14.48 2.64
N LEU A 228 28.02 14.45 3.58
CA LEU A 228 27.20 15.62 3.95
C LEU A 228 27.79 16.48 5.08
N ASN A 229 28.96 16.12 5.64
CA ASN A 229 29.57 16.81 6.80
C ASN A 229 28.60 17.02 7.99
N ILE A 230 27.71 16.06 8.23
CA ILE A 230 26.80 16.08 9.38
C ILE A 230 27.47 15.28 10.50
N PRO A 231 27.69 15.88 11.69
CA PRO A 231 28.30 15.18 12.83
C PRO A 231 27.49 13.94 13.28
#